data_AF-A0A2N2BQM9-F1
#
_entry.id   AF-A0A2N2BQM9-F1
#
_cell.length_a   1.000
_cell.length_b   1.000
_cell.length_c   1.000
_cell.angle_alpha   90.00
_cell.angle_beta   90.00
_cell.angle_gamma   90.00
#
_symmetry.space_group_name_H-M   'P 1'
#
loop_
_entity.id
_entity.type
_entity.pdbx_description
1 polymer ?
#
loop_
_entity_poly.entity_id
_entity_poly.type
_entity_poly.pdbx_seq_one_letter_code
_entity_poly.pdbx_strand_id
1 'polypeptide(L)'
;MNKTIKIVAVLLGMLFPVVMFISGIEAAVFDKAFYMDQMWRNQVTENTGIYPPDMELVVDEIISYLKDDRQDFDIKARLASENAKNVVDSVSIFNDKEITHMDDVRDLLLFYLGLRDAALILALITFLMLLKYDRQAIIKALFYGSATFMVVLLIVGASFIFNFNNTFIL
;
A
#
# COMPACT_ATOMS: atom_id res chain seq x y z
N MET A 1 -20.87 -32.39 -7.36
CA MET A 1 -20.31 -31.06 -7.72
C MET A 1 -19.45 -31.20 -8.96
N ASN A 2 -19.81 -30.51 -10.04
CA ASN A 2 -19.11 -30.59 -11.33
C ASN A 2 -17.64 -30.15 -11.19
N LYS A 3 -16.70 -30.79 -11.89
CA LYS A 3 -15.25 -30.54 -11.74
C LYS A 3 -14.91 -29.05 -11.99
N THR A 4 -15.61 -28.42 -12.93
CA THR A 4 -15.50 -27.00 -13.24
C THR A 4 -15.88 -26.09 -12.07
N ILE A 5 -16.97 -26.41 -11.35
CA ILE A 5 -17.45 -25.61 -10.21
C ILE A 5 -16.43 -25.64 -9.07
N LYS A 6 -15.78 -26.79 -8.84
CA LYS A 6 -14.68 -26.91 -7.86
C LYS A 6 -13.53 -25.97 -8.18
N ILE A 7 -13.09 -25.93 -9.44
CA ILE A 7 -11.97 -25.09 -9.87
C ILE A 7 -12.31 -23.61 -9.69
N VAL A 8 -13.52 -23.20 -10.12
CA VAL A 8 -13.99 -21.81 -9.97
C VAL A 8 -14.07 -21.41 -8.49
N ALA A 9 -14.52 -22.31 -7.61
CA ALA A 9 -14.55 -22.07 -6.16
C ALA A 9 -13.15 -21.90 -5.56
N VAL A 10 -12.18 -22.74 -5.92
CA VAL A 10 -10.80 -22.60 -5.46
C VAL A 10 -10.18 -21.29 -5.96
N LEU A 11 -10.43 -20.93 -7.23
CA LEU A 11 -9.95 -19.70 -7.81
C LEU A 11 -10.50 -18.47 -7.07
N LEU A 12 -11.81 -18.43 -6.81
CA LEU A 12 -12.43 -17.36 -6.02
C LEU A 12 -11.82 -17.27 -4.60
N GLY A 13 -11.63 -18.43 -3.95
CA GLY A 13 -11.04 -18.49 -2.61
C GLY A 13 -9.60 -17.99 -2.55
N MET A 14 -8.84 -18.10 -3.64
CA MET A 14 -7.49 -17.56 -3.74
C MET A 14 -7.48 -16.06 -4.06
N LEU A 15 -8.31 -15.62 -5.01
CA LEU A 15 -8.33 -14.22 -5.47
C LEU A 15 -8.88 -13.26 -4.41
N PHE A 16 -9.98 -13.65 -3.74
CA PHE A 16 -10.66 -12.78 -2.79
C PHE A 16 -9.74 -12.23 -1.67
N PRO A 17 -9.00 -13.05 -0.91
CA PRO A 17 -8.15 -12.53 0.14
C PRO A 17 -6.99 -11.69 -0.39
N VAL A 18 -6.45 -12.00 -1.58
CA VAL A 18 -5.40 -11.19 -2.22
C VAL A 18 -5.92 -9.80 -2.58
N VAL A 19 -7.12 -9.71 -3.16
CA VAL A 19 -7.77 -8.42 -3.46
C VAL A 19 -7.97 -7.61 -2.19
N MET A 20 -8.55 -8.23 -1.15
CA MET A 20 -8.76 -7.56 0.15
C MET A 20 -7.45 -7.09 0.79
N PHE A 21 -6.38 -7.88 0.67
CA PHE A 21 -5.07 -7.55 1.21
C PHE A 21 -4.46 -6.32 0.51
N ILE A 22 -4.42 -6.31 -0.82
CA ILE A 22 -3.89 -5.17 -1.57
C ILE A 22 -4.76 -3.92 -1.37
N SER A 23 -6.09 -4.05 -1.31
CA SER A 23 -6.98 -2.94 -0.95
C SER A 23 -6.69 -2.39 0.46
N GLY A 24 -6.34 -3.26 1.41
CA GLY A 24 -5.93 -2.83 2.75
C GLY A 24 -4.62 -2.03 2.73
N ILE A 25 -3.65 -2.46 1.92
CA ILE A 25 -2.39 -1.72 1.72
C ILE A 25 -2.67 -0.36 1.09
N GLU A 26 -3.46 -0.30 0.02
CA GLU A 26 -3.85 0.96 -0.64
C GLU A 26 -4.47 1.94 0.36
N ALA A 27 -5.43 1.47 1.17
CA ALA A 27 -6.08 2.30 2.17
C ALA A 27 -5.10 2.87 3.19
N ALA A 28 -4.09 2.09 3.60
CA ALA A 28 -3.04 2.55 4.51
C ALA A 28 -2.05 3.52 3.85
N VAL A 29 -1.62 3.24 2.61
CA VAL A 29 -0.66 4.07 1.87
C VAL A 29 -1.24 5.44 1.53
N PHE A 30 -2.55 5.53 1.28
CA PHE A 30 -3.21 6.79 0.95
C PHE A 30 -3.89 7.48 2.14
N ASP A 31 -3.62 7.04 3.37
CA ASP A 31 -4.13 7.67 4.58
C ASP A 31 -3.27 8.86 5.02
N LYS A 32 -3.70 10.07 4.64
CA LYS A 32 -3.05 11.32 5.07
C LYS A 32 -2.94 11.44 6.59
N ALA A 33 -3.94 10.99 7.35
CA ALA A 33 -3.93 11.11 8.80
C ALA A 33 -2.83 10.24 9.42
N PHE A 34 -2.61 9.04 8.87
CA PHE A 34 -1.50 8.18 9.24
C PHE A 34 -0.15 8.88 9.02
N TYR A 35 0.07 9.45 7.82
CA TYR A 35 1.33 10.16 7.52
C TYR A 35 1.55 11.34 8.47
N MET A 36 0.54 12.18 8.70
CA MET A 36 0.66 13.33 9.60
C MET A 36 0.96 12.90 11.05
N ASP A 37 0.32 11.84 11.54
CA ASP A 37 0.62 11.26 12.87
C ASP A 37 2.07 10.75 12.94
N GLN A 38 2.58 10.10 11.89
CA GLN A 38 3.97 9.66 11.83
C GLN A 38 4.96 10.84 11.75
N MET A 39 4.66 11.89 10.98
CA MET A 39 5.51 13.09 10.90
C MET A 39 5.61 13.78 12.28
N TRP A 40 4.50 13.81 13.02
CA TRP A 40 4.46 14.36 14.37
C TRP A 40 5.24 13.49 15.37
N ARG A 41 4.98 12.17 15.41
CA ARG A 41 5.64 11.24 16.34
C ARG A 41 7.15 11.20 16.17
N ASN A 42 7.62 11.32 14.93
CA ASN A 42 9.04 11.30 14.59
C ASN A 42 9.68 12.70 14.57
N GLN A 43 8.95 13.73 15.04
CA GLN A 43 9.45 15.12 15.14
C GLN A 43 10.10 15.60 13.84
N VAL A 44 9.49 15.26 12.68
CA VAL A 44 10.12 15.49 11.37
C VAL A 44 10.39 16.97 11.13
N THR A 45 9.46 17.83 11.51
CA THR A 45 9.62 19.30 11.48
C THR A 45 10.88 19.77 12.22
N GLU A 46 11.15 19.21 13.40
CA GLU A 46 12.31 19.58 14.24
C GLU A 46 13.62 19.01 13.67
N ASN A 47 13.56 17.77 13.17
CA ASN A 47 14.73 17.07 12.65
C ASN A 47 15.18 17.53 11.26
N THR A 48 14.25 18.04 10.44
CA THR A 48 14.50 18.45 9.05
C THR A 48 14.47 19.96 8.85
N GLY A 49 13.88 20.71 9.78
CA GLY A 49 13.69 22.15 9.66
C GLY A 49 12.60 22.57 8.67
N ILE A 50 11.75 21.65 8.20
CA ILE A 50 10.59 21.98 7.37
C ILE A 50 9.70 22.97 8.12
N TYR A 51 9.26 24.03 7.43
CA TYR A 51 8.36 25.01 8.00
C TYR A 51 7.04 24.32 8.39
N PRO A 52 6.63 24.33 9.67
CA PRO A 52 5.52 23.49 10.13
C PRO A 52 4.22 23.63 9.31
N PRO A 53 3.82 24.83 8.85
CA PRO A 53 2.66 24.99 7.97
C PRO A 53 2.75 24.29 6.60
N ASP A 54 3.96 23.99 6.12
CA ASP A 54 4.16 23.31 4.83
C ASP A 54 4.11 21.78 4.97
N MET A 55 4.11 21.24 6.20
CA MET A 55 4.13 19.78 6.42
C MET A 55 2.92 19.08 5.79
N GLU A 56 1.75 19.71 5.88
CA GLU A 56 0.53 19.17 5.27
C GLU A 56 0.63 19.11 3.74
N LEU A 57 1.19 20.17 3.14
CA LEU A 57 1.44 20.24 1.69
C LEU A 57 2.43 19.15 1.26
N VAL A 58 3.51 18.95 2.02
CA VAL A 58 4.51 17.91 1.74
C VAL A 58 3.86 16.52 1.72
N VAL A 59 3.02 16.20 2.70
CA VAL A 59 2.30 14.92 2.74
C VAL A 59 1.34 14.77 1.56
N ASP A 60 0.61 15.84 1.21
CA ASP A 60 -0.28 15.84 0.05
C ASP A 60 0.48 15.60 -1.26
N GLU A 61 1.66 16.20 -1.41
CA GLU A 61 2.51 16.02 -2.57
C GLU A 61 3.07 14.59 -2.66
N ILE A 62 3.47 13.98 -1.53
CA ILE A 62 3.90 12.56 -1.47
C ILE A 62 2.76 11.65 -1.92
N ILE A 63 1.56 11.82 -1.34
CA ILE A 63 0.40 10.98 -1.66
C ILE A 63 -0.03 11.17 -3.12
N SER A 64 0.00 12.41 -3.64
CA SER A 64 -0.36 12.70 -5.02
C SER A 64 0.60 12.03 -6.00
N TYR A 65 1.90 12.04 -5.71
CA TYR A 65 2.89 11.32 -6.51
C TYR A 65 2.66 9.81 -6.50
N LEU A 66 2.41 9.21 -5.33
CA LEU A 66 2.14 7.77 -5.21
C LEU A 66 0.84 7.34 -5.93
N LYS A 67 -0.12 8.26 -6.08
CA LYS A 67 -1.36 8.05 -6.84
C LYS A 67 -1.22 8.20 -8.35
N ASP A 68 -0.02 8.59 -8.82
CA ASP A 68 0.22 8.99 -10.22
C ASP A 68 -0.50 10.29 -10.62
N ASP A 69 -0.97 11.09 -9.66
CA ASP A 69 -1.56 12.42 -9.89
C ASP A 69 -0.47 13.50 -10.09
N ARG A 70 0.78 13.17 -9.78
CA ARG A 70 1.98 14.01 -9.96
C ARG A 70 3.10 13.20 -10.62
N GLN A 71 3.78 13.80 -11.60
CA GLN A 71 4.79 13.11 -12.41
C GLN A 71 6.17 12.97 -11.73
N ASP A 72 6.61 14.00 -11.00
CA ASP A 72 7.91 14.03 -10.32
C ASP A 72 7.79 13.97 -8.80
N PHE A 73 8.85 13.47 -8.13
CA PHE A 73 8.96 13.47 -6.66
C PHE A 73 9.79 14.64 -6.12
N ASP A 74 10.04 15.69 -6.92
CA ASP A 74 10.81 16.88 -6.48
C ASP A 74 9.92 17.80 -5.61
N ILE A 75 9.63 17.32 -4.40
CA ILE A 75 8.78 17.99 -3.42
C ILE A 75 9.56 19.14 -2.79
N LYS A 76 8.94 20.32 -2.74
CA LYS A 76 9.58 21.54 -2.25
C LYS A 76 8.85 22.09 -1.04
N ALA A 77 9.60 22.45 -0.02
CA ALA A 77 9.07 23.07 1.18
C ALA A 77 9.95 24.22 1.61
N ARG A 78 9.35 25.18 2.35
CA ARG A 78 10.13 26.22 3.01
C ARG A 78 10.84 25.62 4.22
N LEU A 79 12.06 26.08 4.47
CA LEU A 79 12.83 25.68 5.65
C LEU A 79 12.87 26.83 6.65
N ALA A 80 12.57 26.53 7.91
CA ALA A 80 12.72 27.46 9.03
C ALA A 80 13.90 27.01 9.90
N SER A 81 14.93 27.85 9.99
CA SER A 81 16.00 27.66 10.97
C SER A 81 15.42 27.76 12.39
N GLU A 82 16.07 27.11 13.36
CA GLU A 82 15.73 26.93 14.79
C GLU A 82 15.17 28.18 15.51
N ASN A 83 15.42 29.39 15.00
CA ASN A 83 14.94 30.65 15.56
C ASN A 83 13.74 31.30 14.81
N ALA A 84 13.13 30.63 13.83
CA ALA A 84 11.93 31.06 13.08
C ALA A 84 11.98 32.46 12.44
N LYS A 85 13.15 33.10 12.40
CA LYS A 85 13.33 34.49 11.90
C LYS A 85 13.74 34.59 10.44
N ASN A 86 14.24 33.50 9.85
CA ASN A 86 14.62 33.43 8.44
C ASN A 86 13.99 32.17 7.85
N VAL A 87 12.90 32.34 7.11
CA VAL A 87 12.33 31.30 6.25
C VAL A 87 13.09 31.36 4.94
N VAL A 88 13.81 30.30 4.61
CA VAL A 88 14.50 30.18 3.31
C VAL A 88 13.47 29.87 2.23
N ASP A 89 13.68 30.39 1.03
CA ASP A 89 12.86 30.10 -0.16
C ASP A 89 12.70 28.59 -0.38
N SER A 90 11.63 28.19 -1.05
CA SER A 90 11.25 26.79 -1.26
C SER A 90 12.41 25.95 -1.84
N VAL A 91 12.88 24.96 -1.09
CA VAL A 91 13.99 24.06 -1.47
C VAL A 91 13.45 22.64 -1.62
N SER A 92 14.07 21.86 -2.52
CA SER A 92 13.83 20.42 -2.59
C SER A 92 14.22 19.74 -1.28
N ILE A 93 13.32 18.94 -0.72
CA ILE A 93 13.54 18.26 0.57
C ILE A 93 14.17 16.87 0.42
N PHE A 94 14.26 16.35 -0.81
CA PHE A 94 14.82 15.04 -1.13
C PHE A 94 16.05 15.17 -2.02
N ASN A 95 16.98 14.22 -1.92
CA ASN A 95 18.12 14.15 -2.85
C ASN A 95 17.78 13.33 -4.11
N ASP A 96 18.62 13.44 -5.15
CA ASP A 96 18.40 12.74 -6.43
C ASP A 96 18.29 11.22 -6.28
N LYS A 97 19.01 10.64 -5.31
CA LYS A 97 19.00 9.20 -5.04
C LYS A 97 17.68 8.77 -4.40
N GLU A 98 17.15 9.56 -3.47
CA GLU A 98 15.84 9.35 -2.83
C GLU A 98 14.71 9.52 -3.84
N ILE A 99 14.80 10.51 -4.72
CA ILE A 99 13.83 10.71 -5.81
C ILE A 99 13.82 9.50 -6.74
N THR A 100 14.99 9.06 -7.22
CA THR A 100 15.08 7.87 -8.09
C THR A 100 14.57 6.62 -7.38
N HIS A 101 14.83 6.48 -6.08
CA HIS A 101 14.31 5.37 -5.29
C HIS A 101 12.78 5.39 -5.20
N MET A 102 12.17 6.57 -5.13
CA MET A 102 10.73 6.72 -5.07
C MET A 102 10.03 6.44 -6.41
N ASP A 103 10.71 6.60 -7.54
CA ASP A 103 10.22 6.15 -8.86
C ASP A 103 9.99 4.62 -8.85
N ASP A 104 10.96 3.85 -8.37
CA ASP A 104 10.82 2.39 -8.24
C ASP A 104 9.68 2.00 -7.29
N VAL A 105 9.51 2.73 -6.17
CA VAL A 105 8.45 2.48 -5.19
C VAL A 105 7.06 2.76 -5.79
N ARG A 106 6.92 3.86 -6.54
CA ARG A 106 5.66 4.20 -7.22
C ARG A 106 5.31 3.15 -8.26
N ASP A 107 6.26 2.78 -9.11
CA ASP A 107 6.02 1.80 -10.18
C ASP A 107 5.61 0.44 -9.62
N LEU A 108 6.25 0.01 -8.52
CA LEU A 108 5.88 -1.22 -7.82
C LEU A 108 4.49 -1.14 -7.20
N LEU A 109 4.14 0.00 -6.56
CA LEU A 109 2.81 0.22 -5.99
C LEU A 109 1.74 0.17 -7.09
N LEU A 110 1.90 0.94 -8.17
CA LEU A 110 0.96 0.99 -9.29
C LEU A 110 0.81 -0.39 -9.96
N PHE A 111 1.89 -1.16 -10.09
CA PHE A 111 1.83 -2.52 -10.59
C PHE A 111 0.94 -3.41 -9.72
N TYR A 112 1.08 -3.37 -8.39
CA TYR A 112 0.24 -4.16 -7.48
C TYR A 112 -1.22 -3.70 -7.47
N LEU A 113 -1.49 -2.39 -7.58
CA LEU A 113 -2.86 -1.86 -7.72
C LEU A 113 -3.51 -2.34 -9.02
N GLY A 114 -2.79 -2.30 -10.15
CA GLY A 114 -3.26 -2.84 -11.42
C GLY A 114 -3.51 -4.36 -11.36
N LEU A 115 -2.63 -5.11 -10.68
CA LEU A 115 -2.82 -6.55 -10.46
C LEU A 115 -4.06 -6.84 -9.62
N ARG A 116 -4.32 -6.04 -8.58
CA ARG A 116 -5.53 -6.14 -7.76
C ARG A 116 -6.77 -5.89 -8.60
N ASP A 117 -6.79 -4.88 -9.45
CA ASP A 117 -7.96 -4.57 -10.28
C ASP A 117 -8.29 -5.70 -11.26
N ALA A 118 -7.27 -6.27 -11.90
CA ALA A 118 -7.43 -7.47 -12.73
C ALA A 118 -7.94 -8.66 -11.92
N ALA A 119 -7.40 -8.89 -10.71
CA ALA A 119 -7.83 -9.94 -9.81
C ALA A 119 -9.27 -9.74 -9.32
N LEU A 120 -9.69 -8.50 -9.09
CA LEU A 120 -11.05 -8.14 -8.67
C LEU A 120 -12.06 -8.43 -9.77
N ILE A 121 -11.76 -8.10 -11.02
CA ILE A 121 -12.60 -8.43 -12.18
C ILE A 121 -12.77 -9.96 -12.27
N LEU A 122 -11.67 -10.71 -12.15
CA LEU A 122 -11.71 -12.17 -12.20
C LEU A 122 -12.47 -12.78 -11.00
N ALA A 123 -12.29 -12.22 -9.81
CA ALA A 123 -13.03 -12.60 -8.61
C ALA A 123 -14.54 -12.36 -8.80
N LEU A 124 -14.93 -11.23 -9.39
CA LEU A 124 -16.33 -10.92 -9.68
C LEU A 124 -16.94 -11.91 -10.67
N ILE A 125 -16.22 -12.26 -11.75
CA ILE A 125 -16.68 -13.26 -12.74
C ILE A 125 -16.91 -14.62 -12.06
N THR A 126 -15.92 -15.09 -11.30
CA THR A 126 -16.01 -16.39 -10.60
C THR A 126 -17.11 -16.41 -9.54
N PHE A 127 -17.30 -15.30 -8.82
CA PHE A 127 -18.40 -15.11 -7.88
C PHE A 127 -19.78 -15.17 -8.55
N LEU A 128 -19.97 -14.44 -9.66
CA LEU A 128 -21.23 -14.44 -10.41
C LEU A 128 -21.54 -15.82 -11.00
N MET A 129 -20.53 -16.56 -11.48
CA MET A 129 -20.71 -17.94 -11.92
C MET A 129 -21.19 -18.83 -10.77
N LEU A 130 -20.54 -18.79 -9.61
CA LEU A 130 -20.94 -19.61 -8.47
C LEU A 130 -22.31 -19.21 -7.92
N LEU A 131 -22.70 -17.94 -7.98
CA LEU A 131 -24.04 -17.48 -7.56
C LEU A 131 -25.16 -18.18 -8.35
N LYS A 132 -24.91 -18.46 -9.63
CA LYS A 132 -25.84 -19.15 -10.52
C LYS A 132 -25.87 -20.67 -10.31
N TYR A 133 -24.72 -21.29 -10.03
CA TYR A 133 -24.60 -22.75 -10.01
C TYR A 133 -24.54 -23.38 -8.62
N ASP A 134 -23.84 -22.77 -7.66
CA ASP A 134 -23.66 -23.30 -6.30
C ASP A 134 -23.31 -22.19 -5.30
N ARG A 135 -24.32 -21.67 -4.61
CA ARG A 135 -24.14 -20.61 -3.59
C ARG A 135 -23.41 -21.10 -2.35
N GLN A 136 -23.50 -22.39 -2.00
CA GLN A 136 -22.79 -22.93 -0.84
C GLN A 136 -21.28 -23.03 -1.11
N ALA A 137 -20.90 -23.27 -2.37
CA ALA A 137 -19.50 -23.26 -2.77
C ALA A 137 -18.83 -21.89 -2.56
N ILE A 138 -19.57 -20.77 -2.67
CA ILE A 138 -19.06 -19.42 -2.40
C ILE A 138 -18.63 -19.30 -0.94
N ILE A 139 -19.52 -19.65 -0.01
CA ILE A 139 -19.25 -19.51 1.44
C ILE A 139 -18.02 -20.35 1.81
N LYS A 140 -17.95 -21.58 1.31
CA LYS A 140 -16.80 -22.47 1.53
C LYS A 140 -15.52 -21.89 0.92
N ALA A 141 -15.58 -21.41 -0.32
CA ALA A 141 -14.43 -20.80 -1.01
C ALA A 141 -13.89 -19.60 -0.25
N LEU A 142 -14.76 -18.67 0.15
CA LEU A 142 -14.36 -17.48 0.90
C LEU A 142 -13.78 -17.83 2.26
N PHE A 143 -14.44 -18.72 3.01
CA PHE A 143 -13.97 -19.13 4.34
C PHE A 143 -12.63 -19.87 4.29
N TYR A 144 -12.54 -20.96 3.53
CA TYR A 144 -11.30 -21.75 3.45
C TYR A 144 -10.18 -20.96 2.77
N GLY A 145 -10.49 -20.19 1.73
CA GLY A 145 -9.52 -19.33 1.06
C GLY A 145 -8.92 -18.30 1.99
N SER A 146 -9.76 -17.57 2.73
CA SER A 146 -9.31 -16.56 3.69
C SER A 146 -8.58 -17.18 4.87
N ALA A 147 -9.04 -18.32 5.39
CA ALA A 147 -8.36 -19.04 6.46
C ALA A 147 -6.97 -19.51 6.04
N THR A 148 -6.82 -20.08 4.84
CA THR A 148 -5.51 -20.46 4.29
C THR A 148 -4.61 -19.26 4.10
N PHE A 149 -5.13 -18.16 3.55
CA PHE A 149 -4.35 -16.93 3.39
C PHE A 149 -3.87 -16.36 4.73
N MET A 150 -4.74 -16.35 5.74
CA MET A 150 -4.38 -15.93 7.10
C MET A 150 -3.27 -16.80 7.71
N VAL A 151 -3.33 -18.12 7.52
CA VAL A 151 -2.26 -19.03 7.96
C VAL A 151 -0.94 -18.68 7.27
N VAL A 152 -0.95 -18.41 5.97
CA VAL A 152 0.26 -17.98 5.23
C VAL A 152 0.79 -16.65 5.79
N LEU A 153 -0.07 -15.66 6.02
CA LEU A 153 0.35 -14.38 6.62
C LEU A 153 0.93 -14.56 8.02
N LEU A 154 0.36 -15.43 8.85
CA LEU A 154 0.89 -15.73 10.19
C LEU A 154 2.26 -16.41 10.10
N ILE A 155 2.47 -17.32 9.15
CA ILE A 155 3.78 -17.94 8.92
C ILE A 155 4.81 -16.88 8.52
N VAL A 156 4.49 -16.04 7.53
CA VAL A 156 5.37 -14.95 7.07
C VAL A 156 5.67 -13.97 8.22
N GLY A 157 4.64 -13.56 8.96
CA GLY A 157 4.78 -12.68 10.13
C GLY A 157 5.65 -13.29 11.23
N ALA A 158 5.47 -14.59 11.52
CA ALA A 158 6.31 -15.30 12.49
C ALA A 158 7.77 -15.38 12.01
N SER A 159 8.02 -15.59 10.71
CA SER A 159 9.37 -15.58 10.15
C SER A 159 10.10 -14.26 10.40
N PHE A 160 9.41 -13.13 10.30
CA PHE A 160 10.00 -11.82 10.63
C PHE A 160 10.40 -11.69 12.11
N ILE A 161 9.64 -12.27 13.04
CA ILE A 161 9.96 -12.22 14.47
C ILE A 161 11.22 -13.05 14.79
N PHE A 162 11.34 -14.24 14.18
CA PHE A 162 12.44 -15.15 14.51
C PHE A 162 13.74 -14.84 13.76
N ASN A 163 13.67 -14.35 12.52
CA ASN A 163 14.87 -14.09 11.73
C ASN A 163 14.65 -13.00 10.68
N PHE A 164 14.43 -11.76 11.15
CA PHE A 164 14.29 -10.59 10.28
C PHE A 164 15.44 -10.46 9.28
N ASN A 165 16.70 -10.56 9.75
CA ASN A 165 17.88 -10.32 8.94
C ASN A 165 18.01 -11.30 7.75
N ASN A 166 17.76 -12.60 7.92
CA ASN A 166 17.78 -13.52 6.77
C ASN A 166 16.54 -13.44 5.89
N THR A 167 15.41 -12.97 6.44
CA THR A 167 14.16 -12.85 5.67
C THR A 167 14.19 -11.63 4.74
N PHE A 168 15.06 -10.65 5.02
CA PHE A 168 15.20 -9.40 4.26
C PHE A 168 16.43 -9.30 3.34
N ILE A 169 17.25 -10.35 3.26
CA ILE A 169 18.33 -10.41 2.26
C ILE A 169 17.70 -10.93 0.96
N LEU A 170 17.46 -10.02 0.02
CA LEU A 170 17.31 -10.31 -1.41
C LEU A 170 18.59 -9.90 -2.12
#